data_AF-A0A1I7UVV7-F1
#
_entry.id   AF-A0A1I7UVV7-F1
#
_cell.length_a   1.000
_cell.length_b   1.000
_cell.length_c   1.000
_cell.angle_alpha   90.00
_cell.angle_beta   90.00
_cell.angle_gamma   90.00
#
_symmetry.space_group_name_H-M   'P 1'
#
loop_
_entity.id
_entity.type
_entity.pdbx_description
1 polymer ?
#
loop_
_entity_poly.entity_id
_entity_poly.type
_entity_poly.pdbx_seq_one_letter_code
_entity_poly.pdbx_strand_id
1 'polypeptide(L)'
;MSKLYEAVWPSLSHIYKKPRNFTDDCDDDRISEGRVPIVHCPTICVSLFEQPNIAGVRIKGYIRGCMSDVLISGFNQTIVTWYRWMHRDSCRPYRKKELFKLGGESTDDSTIDVCTCYADHCNGNSSTSPFRLSIVSFMILTSWLLLLS
;
A
#
# COMPACT_ATOMS: atom_id res chain seq x y z
N MET A 1 -3.15 -10.30 -5.62
CA MET A 1 -2.22 -10.44 -4.47
C MET A 1 -1.02 -11.25 -4.95
N SER A 2 0.13 -11.07 -4.33
CA SER A 2 1.34 -11.84 -4.61
C SER A 2 1.19 -13.32 -4.29
N LYS A 3 1.93 -14.17 -4.98
CA LYS A 3 1.83 -15.63 -4.83
C LYS A 3 2.27 -16.12 -3.45
N LEU A 4 3.13 -15.37 -2.76
CA LEU A 4 3.51 -15.72 -1.37
C LEU A 4 2.29 -15.87 -0.45
N TYR A 5 1.26 -15.03 -0.64
CA TYR A 5 0.04 -15.07 0.16
C TYR A 5 -0.85 -16.29 -0.15
N GLU A 6 -0.68 -16.90 -1.32
CA GLU A 6 -1.39 -18.13 -1.70
C GLU A 6 -0.95 -19.29 -0.82
N ALA A 7 0.36 -19.42 -0.57
CA ALA A 7 0.95 -20.50 0.21
C ALA A 7 0.43 -20.55 1.66
N VAL A 8 0.06 -19.39 2.21
CA VAL A 8 -0.48 -19.25 3.58
C VAL A 8 -1.98 -18.89 3.60
N TRP A 9 -2.65 -18.97 2.45
CA TRP A 9 -4.04 -18.52 2.29
C TRP A 9 -5.03 -19.12 3.30
N PRO A 10 -4.98 -20.41 3.66
CA PRO A 10 -5.89 -20.99 4.65
C PRO A 10 -5.85 -20.27 6.01
N SER A 11 -4.70 -19.71 6.39
CA SER A 11 -4.55 -18.92 7.62
C SER A 11 -5.02 -17.48 7.46
N LEU A 12 -5.08 -16.95 6.23
CA LEU A 12 -5.40 -15.55 5.93
C LEU A 12 -6.84 -15.33 5.45
N SER A 13 -7.54 -16.40 5.06
CA SER A 13 -8.85 -16.34 4.39
C SER A 13 -9.98 -15.78 5.24
N HIS A 14 -9.77 -15.60 6.54
CA HIS A 14 -10.72 -14.96 7.45
C HIS A 14 -10.51 -13.43 7.57
N ILE A 15 -9.39 -12.91 7.07
CA ILE A 15 -9.04 -11.48 7.13
C ILE A 15 -9.30 -10.81 5.78
N TYR A 16 -8.77 -11.41 4.70
CA TYR A 16 -8.77 -10.84 3.37
C TYR A 16 -9.81 -11.47 2.47
N LYS A 17 -10.36 -10.69 1.52
CA LYS A 17 -11.14 -11.29 0.43
C LYS A 17 -10.20 -11.97 -0.55
N LYS A 18 -10.59 -13.16 -1.03
CA LYS A 18 -9.78 -13.92 -1.99
C LYS A 18 -9.58 -13.11 -3.27
N PRO A 19 -8.34 -12.92 -3.75
CA PRO A 19 -8.11 -12.24 -5.01
C PRO A 19 -8.61 -13.10 -6.17
N ARG A 20 -8.87 -12.45 -7.32
CA ARG A 20 -9.18 -13.18 -8.57
C ARG A 20 -8.03 -14.08 -9.01
N ASN A 21 -6.80 -13.64 -8.78
CA ASN A 21 -5.60 -14.41 -9.06
C ASN A 21 -4.47 -14.06 -8.08
N PHE A 22 -3.65 -15.06 -7.76
CA PHE A 22 -2.37 -14.89 -7.09
C PHE A 22 -1.27 -14.87 -8.16
N THR A 23 -0.44 -13.83 -8.20
CA THR A 23 0.62 -13.70 -9.21
C THR A 23 1.80 -12.89 -8.68
N ASP A 24 3.01 -13.28 -9.06
CA ASP A 24 4.25 -12.57 -8.75
C ASP A 24 4.39 -11.26 -9.56
N ASP A 25 3.62 -11.09 -10.65
CA ASP A 25 3.53 -9.81 -11.36
C ASP A 25 2.99 -8.67 -10.46
N CYS A 26 2.39 -9.01 -9.31
CA CYS A 26 1.93 -8.06 -8.31
C CYS A 26 3.07 -7.48 -7.45
N ASP A 27 4.27 -8.06 -7.53
CA ASP A 27 5.42 -7.68 -6.70
C ASP A 27 6.17 -6.46 -7.23
N ASP A 28 6.00 -6.15 -8.51
CA ASP A 28 6.65 -5.02 -9.17
C ASP A 28 6.18 -3.69 -8.56
N ASP A 29 7.12 -2.83 -8.15
CA ASP A 29 6.80 -1.46 -7.71
C ASP A 29 6.09 -0.65 -8.81
N ARG A 30 6.34 -1.02 -10.08
CA ARG A 30 5.58 -0.56 -11.24
C ARG A 30 5.09 -1.75 -12.06
N ILE A 31 3.80 -2.01 -11.92
CA ILE A 31 3.10 -3.04 -12.66
C ILE A 31 2.95 -2.62 -14.12
N SER A 32 3.35 -3.51 -15.03
CA SER A 32 3.11 -3.32 -16.46
C SER A 32 1.63 -3.54 -16.80
N GLU A 33 1.12 -2.76 -17.73
CA GLU A 33 -0.27 -2.86 -18.19
C GLU A 33 -0.61 -4.29 -18.65
N GLY A 34 -1.79 -4.78 -18.27
CA GLY A 34 -2.28 -6.10 -18.65
C GLY A 34 -1.70 -7.29 -17.88
N ARG A 35 -0.65 -7.13 -17.05
CA ARG A 35 -0.08 -8.26 -16.27
C ARG A 35 -0.92 -8.68 -15.07
N VAL A 36 -1.64 -7.74 -14.47
CA VAL A 36 -2.62 -8.03 -13.41
C VAL A 36 -4.00 -7.52 -13.79
N PRO A 37 -5.07 -8.23 -13.36
CA PRO A 37 -6.43 -7.78 -13.60
C PRO A 37 -6.70 -6.42 -12.96
N ILE A 38 -7.32 -5.54 -13.74
CA ILE A 38 -7.84 -4.26 -13.27
C ILE A 38 -9.27 -4.47 -12.75
N VAL A 39 -9.61 -3.78 -11.67
CA VAL A 39 -10.97 -3.76 -11.10
C VAL A 39 -11.43 -2.32 -10.92
N HIS A 40 -12.73 -2.08 -11.09
CA HIS A 40 -13.32 -0.79 -10.77
C HIS A 40 -13.39 -0.61 -9.25
N CYS A 41 -12.83 0.49 -8.75
CA CYS A 41 -12.81 0.80 -7.32
C CYS A 41 -13.79 1.92 -6.97
N PRO A 42 -14.87 1.63 -6.20
CA PRO A 42 -15.79 2.67 -5.72
C PRO A 42 -15.21 3.49 -4.56
N THR A 43 -14.03 3.10 -4.06
CA THR A 43 -13.29 3.78 -2.99
C THR A 43 -11.84 3.99 -3.42
N ILE A 44 -11.03 4.62 -2.58
CA ILE A 44 -9.58 4.74 -2.78
C ILE A 44 -8.90 3.39 -3.03
N CYS A 45 -7.78 3.44 -3.74
CA CYS A 45 -6.90 2.31 -3.94
C CYS A 45 -6.01 2.11 -2.71
N VAL A 46 -5.74 0.85 -2.38
CA VAL A 46 -4.81 0.47 -1.31
C VAL A 46 -3.79 -0.56 -1.78
N SER A 47 -2.61 -0.49 -1.20
CA SER A 47 -1.55 -1.51 -1.25
C SER A 47 -1.11 -1.82 0.16
N LEU A 48 -1.16 -3.10 0.54
CA LEU A 48 -0.66 -3.59 1.82
C LEU A 48 0.53 -4.50 1.55
N PHE A 49 1.59 -4.38 2.34
CA PHE A 49 2.72 -5.29 2.25
C PHE A 49 3.41 -5.43 3.60
N GLU A 50 4.07 -6.56 3.78
CA GLU A 50 5.00 -6.78 4.88
C GLU A 50 6.41 -6.87 4.32
N GLN A 51 7.40 -6.63 5.17
CA GLN A 51 8.81 -6.79 4.82
C GLN A 51 9.47 -7.88 5.69
N PRO A 52 9.00 -9.14 5.64
CA PRO A 52 9.64 -10.22 6.35
C PRO A 52 11.09 -10.38 5.90
N ASN A 53 11.98 -10.58 6.87
CA ASN A 53 13.38 -10.93 6.63
C ASN A 53 13.57 -12.42 6.95
N ILE A 54 13.84 -13.21 5.92
CA ILE A 54 14.11 -14.64 6.05
C ILE A 54 15.57 -14.87 5.69
N ALA A 55 16.38 -15.24 6.70
CA ALA A 55 17.81 -15.53 6.54
C ALA A 55 18.61 -14.42 5.82
N GLY A 56 18.26 -13.14 6.05
CA GLY A 56 18.89 -11.99 5.40
C GLY A 56 18.22 -11.54 4.11
N VAL A 57 17.29 -12.32 3.56
CA VAL A 57 16.53 -11.99 2.35
C VAL A 57 15.24 -11.29 2.74
N ARG A 58 15.06 -10.05 2.28
CA ARG A 58 13.79 -9.34 2.40
C ARG A 58 12.85 -9.83 1.31
N ILE A 59 11.78 -10.49 1.71
CA ILE A 59 10.71 -10.87 0.80
C ILE A 59 9.69 -9.75 0.83
N LYS A 60 9.25 -9.30 -0.35
CA LYS A 60 8.22 -8.28 -0.48
C LYS A 60 7.10 -8.88 -1.32
N GLY A 61 5.90 -8.84 -0.79
CA GLY A 61 4.69 -9.17 -1.52
C GLY A 61 3.61 -8.15 -1.24
N TYR A 62 2.75 -7.92 -2.21
CA TYR A 62 1.68 -6.95 -2.16
C TYR A 62 0.30 -7.58 -2.18
N ILE A 63 -0.57 -6.99 -1.37
CA ILE A 63 -2.01 -7.09 -1.47
C ILE A 63 -2.50 -5.75 -2.01
N ARG A 64 -3.06 -5.74 -3.22
CA ARG A 64 -3.54 -4.52 -3.88
C ARG A 64 -5.03 -4.65 -4.18
N GLY A 65 -5.78 -3.55 -4.05
CA GLY A 65 -7.20 -3.52 -4.38
C GLY A 65 -7.88 -2.23 -3.93
N CYS A 66 -9.19 -2.28 -3.84
CA CYS A 66 -10.01 -1.18 -3.33
C CYS A 66 -10.10 -1.28 -1.81
N MET A 67 -10.08 -0.14 -1.12
CA MET A 67 -10.22 -0.11 0.34
C MET A 67 -11.47 -0.86 0.84
N SER A 68 -12.60 -0.74 0.15
CA SER A 68 -13.85 -1.41 0.50
C SER A 68 -13.88 -2.92 0.26
N ASP A 69 -12.91 -3.46 -0.49
CA ASP A 69 -12.96 -4.84 -0.99
C ASP A 69 -11.81 -5.71 -0.49
N VAL A 70 -10.68 -5.14 -0.10
CA VAL A 70 -9.49 -5.91 0.27
C VAL A 70 -9.66 -6.76 1.54
N LEU A 71 -10.44 -6.27 2.52
CA LEU A 71 -10.72 -6.97 3.78
C LEU A 71 -12.18 -7.45 3.83
N ILE A 72 -12.42 -8.61 4.46
CA ILE A 72 -13.77 -9.13 4.68
C ILE A 72 -14.54 -8.22 5.64
N SER A 73 -13.92 -7.86 6.76
CA SER A 73 -14.54 -7.08 7.84
C SER A 73 -14.29 -5.57 7.73
N GLY A 74 -13.59 -5.12 6.69
CA GLY A 74 -13.13 -3.73 6.53
C GLY A 74 -12.10 -3.27 7.58
N PHE A 75 -11.45 -2.14 7.30
CA PHE A 75 -10.46 -1.54 8.20
C PHE A 75 -11.11 -0.93 9.46
N ASN A 76 -10.32 -0.78 10.51
CA ASN A 76 -10.69 0.00 11.69
C ASN A 76 -10.92 1.48 11.33
N GLN A 77 -12.17 1.94 11.47
CA GLN A 77 -12.59 3.27 11.02
C GLN A 77 -11.95 4.41 11.81
N THR A 78 -11.56 4.17 13.07
CA THR A 78 -10.81 5.15 13.86
C THR A 78 -9.46 5.43 13.21
N ILE A 79 -8.75 4.39 12.76
CA ILE A 79 -7.47 4.52 12.04
C ILE A 79 -7.68 5.24 10.70
N VAL A 80 -8.65 4.79 9.90
CA VAL A 80 -8.97 5.40 8.58
C VAL A 80 -9.21 6.91 8.72
N THR A 81 -10.00 7.30 9.71
CA THR A 81 -10.37 8.70 9.96
C THR A 81 -9.19 9.50 10.48
N TRP A 82 -8.52 9.02 11.54
CA TRP A 82 -7.42 9.71 12.20
C TRP A 82 -6.25 9.97 11.26
N TYR A 83 -5.91 8.99 10.43
CA TYR A 83 -4.81 9.10 9.47
C TYR A 83 -5.24 9.71 8.13
N ARG A 84 -6.51 10.10 8.00
CA ARG A 84 -7.07 10.80 6.84
C ARG A 84 -6.84 10.06 5.54
N TRP A 85 -7.08 8.75 5.55
CA TRP A 85 -6.90 7.87 4.39
C TRP A 85 -7.68 8.32 3.16
N MET A 86 -8.75 9.10 3.34
CA MET A 86 -9.64 9.67 2.32
C MET A 86 -9.30 11.10 1.85
N HIS A 87 -8.22 11.71 2.36
CA HIS A 87 -7.83 13.07 1.96
C HIS A 87 -6.47 13.21 1.26
N ARG A 88 -5.58 12.21 1.35
CA ARG A 88 -4.24 12.29 0.77
C ARG A 88 -3.60 10.93 0.55
N ASP A 89 -2.67 10.90 -0.40
CA ASP A 89 -1.79 9.76 -0.58
C ASP A 89 -0.89 9.62 0.65
N SER A 90 -0.73 8.38 1.14
CA SER A 90 0.12 8.12 2.30
C SER A 90 0.56 6.67 2.35
N CYS A 91 1.77 6.42 2.86
CA CYS A 91 2.28 5.08 3.17
C CYS A 91 2.75 5.07 4.62
N ARG A 92 2.18 4.21 5.45
CA ARG A 92 2.51 4.13 6.89
C ARG A 92 2.41 2.70 7.41
N PRO A 93 3.26 2.34 8.40
CA PRO A 93 3.08 1.10 9.15
C PRO A 93 1.92 1.25 10.14
N TYR A 94 1.14 0.19 10.29
CA TYR A 94 0.03 0.07 11.24
C TYR A 94 0.14 -1.23 12.02
N ARG A 95 -0.21 -1.21 13.31
CA ARG A 95 -0.31 -2.42 14.13
C ARG A 95 -1.44 -3.31 13.58
N LYS A 96 -1.14 -4.55 13.23
CA LYS A 96 -2.11 -5.46 12.60
C LYS A 96 -3.33 -5.72 13.48
N LYS A 97 -3.10 -5.91 14.78
CA LYS A 97 -4.16 -6.13 15.77
C LYS A 97 -5.22 -5.03 15.74
N GLU A 98 -4.77 -3.77 15.69
CA GLU A 98 -5.67 -2.61 15.65
C GLU A 98 -6.29 -2.42 14.27
N LEU A 99 -5.49 -2.58 13.21
CA LEU A 99 -5.90 -2.34 11.82
C LEU A 99 -7.00 -3.31 11.37
N PHE A 100 -6.79 -4.61 11.63
CA PHE A 100 -7.68 -5.69 11.22
C PHE A 100 -8.74 -6.05 12.28
N LYS A 101 -8.72 -5.38 13.44
CA LYS A 101 -9.62 -5.65 14.57
C LYS A 101 -9.54 -7.11 15.02
N LEU A 102 -8.32 -7.64 15.12
CA LEU A 102 -8.09 -9.03 15.53
C LEU A 102 -8.42 -9.18 17.03
N GLY A 103 -9.32 -10.09 17.36
CA GLY A 103 -9.67 -10.43 18.75
C GLY A 103 -8.71 -11.43 19.39
N GLY A 104 -8.83 -11.59 20.71
CA GLY A 104 -8.14 -12.63 21.49
C GLY A 104 -6.73 -12.26 21.98
N GLU A 105 -6.09 -13.25 22.62
CA GLU A 105 -4.72 -13.21 23.15
C GLU A 105 -3.66 -13.33 22.05
N SER A 106 -3.99 -12.96 20.80
CA SER A 106 -2.98 -12.81 19.77
C SER A 106 -2.05 -11.66 20.18
N THR A 107 -0.81 -12.04 20.50
CA THR A 107 0.31 -11.15 20.83
C THR A 107 0.96 -10.58 19.58
N ASP A 108 0.28 -10.61 18.43
CA ASP A 108 0.82 -10.12 17.16
C ASP A 108 0.84 -8.58 17.17
N ASP A 109 1.89 -8.05 17.79
CA ASP A 109 2.23 -6.62 17.78
C ASP A 109 3.03 -6.22 16.54
N SER A 110 3.10 -7.10 15.54
CA SER A 110 3.75 -6.77 14.28
C SER A 110 2.94 -5.75 13.49
N THR A 111 3.64 -5.06 12.60
CA THR A 111 3.07 -4.03 11.75
C THR A 111 2.94 -4.50 10.32
N ILE A 112 2.01 -3.89 9.59
CA ILE A 112 1.90 -3.99 8.14
C ILE A 112 1.95 -2.59 7.54
N ASP A 113 2.65 -2.42 6.43
CA ASP A 113 2.65 -1.17 5.70
C ASP A 113 1.39 -1.06 4.85
N VAL A 114 0.71 0.08 4.94
CA VAL A 114 -0.45 0.40 4.09
C VAL A 114 -0.19 1.69 3.35
N CYS A 115 -0.29 1.62 2.03
CA CYS A 115 -0.28 2.76 1.12
C CYS A 115 -1.70 3.02 0.58
N THR A 116 -2.13 4.28 0.58
CA THR A 116 -3.42 4.76 0.08
C THR A 116 -3.23 5.75 -1.07
N CYS A 117 -4.07 5.70 -2.11
CA CYS A 117 -4.06 6.67 -3.21
C CYS A 117 -5.40 6.73 -4.00
N TYR A 118 -5.61 7.80 -4.80
CA TYR A 118 -6.93 8.11 -5.43
C TYR A 118 -6.96 8.03 -6.95
N ALA A 119 -5.81 8.17 -7.60
CA ALA A 119 -5.75 8.19 -9.06
C ALA A 119 -5.94 6.78 -9.64
N ASP A 120 -6.37 6.71 -10.89
CA ASP A 120 -6.49 5.43 -11.58
C ASP A 120 -5.15 4.70 -11.60
N HIS A 121 -5.18 3.41 -11.25
CA HIS A 121 -4.02 2.51 -11.22
C HIS A 121 -2.87 2.96 -10.28
N CYS A 122 -3.10 3.91 -9.38
CA CYS A 122 -2.05 4.48 -8.53
C CYS A 122 -1.39 3.46 -7.58
N ASN A 123 -2.11 2.40 -7.19
CA ASN A 123 -1.55 1.33 -6.37
C ASN A 123 -0.76 0.31 -7.21
N GLY A 124 -0.83 0.41 -8.55
CA GLY A 124 -0.01 -0.33 -9.52
C GLY A 124 1.31 0.37 -9.86
N ASN A 125 1.36 1.70 -9.73
CA ASN A 125 2.50 2.53 -10.09
C ASN A 125 2.96 3.31 -8.86
N SER A 126 4.03 2.84 -8.21
CA SER A 126 4.61 3.54 -7.05
C SER A 126 5.11 4.92 -7.48
N SER A 127 4.25 5.94 -7.40
CA SER A 127 4.65 7.32 -7.58
C SER A 127 5.49 7.70 -6.36
N THR A 128 6.80 7.51 -6.47
CA THR A 128 7.74 8.26 -5.63
C THR A 128 7.38 9.73 -5.78
N SER A 129 6.84 10.33 -4.71
CA SER A 129 6.34 11.70 -4.72
C SER A 129 7.38 12.66 -5.37
N PRO A 130 7.09 13.24 -6.54
CA PRO A 130 8.04 14.08 -7.25
C PRO A 130 8.24 15.46 -6.59
N PHE A 131 7.49 15.76 -5.52
CA PHE A 131 7.44 17.07 -4.89
C PHE A 131 8.73 17.55 -4.21
N ARG A 132 9.75 16.69 -4.03
CA ARG A 132 11.03 17.10 -3.41
C ARG A 132 12.02 17.72 -4.39
N LEU A 133 12.07 17.25 -5.65
CA LEU A 133 13.08 17.70 -6.62
C LEU A 133 12.74 19.05 -7.27
N SER A 134 11.45 19.32 -7.51
CA SER A 134 11.01 20.54 -8.20
C SER A 134 11.23 21.82 -7.39
N ILE A 135 11.12 21.77 -6.05
CA ILE A 135 11.26 22.97 -5.19
C ILE A 135 12.73 23.39 -5.09
N VAL A 136 13.65 22.42 -4.97
CA VAL A 136 15.09 22.71 -4.89
C VAL A 136 15.59 23.33 -6.18
N SER A 137 15.14 22.83 -7.34
CA SER A 137 15.51 23.40 -8.64
C SER A 137 15.05 24.85 -8.81
N PHE A 138 13.86 25.22 -8.30
CA PHE A 138 13.34 26.58 -8.42
C PHE A 138 14.09 27.56 -7.51
N MET A 139 14.44 27.14 -6.29
CA MET A 139 15.21 27.95 -5.33
C MET A 139 16.64 28.24 -5.80
N ILE A 140 17.27 27.27 -6.46
CA ILE A 140 18.62 27.46 -7.04
C ILE A 140 18.55 28.44 -8.22
N LEU A 141 17.55 28.32 -9.09
CA LEU A 141 17.41 29.22 -10.23
C LEU A 141 17.15 30.67 -9.80
N THR A 142 16.29 30.90 -8.80
CA THR A 142 15.98 32.25 -8.31
C THR A 142 17.13 32.89 -7.57
N SER A 143 17.90 32.12 -6.78
CA SER A 143 19.11 32.63 -6.12
C SER A 143 20.21 33.01 -7.11
N TRP A 144 20.38 32.26 -8.20
CA TRP A 144 21.34 32.59 -9.25
C TRP A 144 20.95 33.86 -10.00
N LEU A 145 19.67 34.04 -10.33
CA LEU A 145 19.17 35.24 -11.00
C LEU A 145 19.35 36.51 -10.15
N LEU A 146 19.17 36.41 -8.83
CA LEU A 146 19.39 37.53 -7.89
C LEU A 146 20.87 37.88 -7.68
N LEU A 147 21.80 36.97 -7.94
CA LEU A 147 23.25 37.23 -7.86
C LEU A 147 23.82 37.86 -9.14
N LEU A 148 23.08 37.79 -10.26
CA LEU A 148 23.48 38.29 -11.58
C LEU A 148 22.87 39.66 -11.93
N SER A 149 21.99 40.19 -11.07
CA SER A 149 21.33 41.51 -11.16
C SER A 149 21.90 42.47 -10.12
#